data_AF-A0A8X8KDZ3-F1
#
_entry.id   AF-A0A8X8KDZ3-F1
#
_cell.length_a   1.000
_cell.length_b   1.000
_cell.length_c   1.000
_cell.angle_alpha   90.00
_cell.angle_beta   90.00
_cell.angle_gamma   90.00
#
_symmetry.space_group_name_H-M   'P 1'
#
loop_
_entity.id
_entity.type
_entity.pdbx_description
1 polymer ?
#
loop_
_entity_poly.entity_id
_entity_poly.type
_entity_poly.pdbx_seq_one_letter_code
_entity_poly.pdbx_strand_id
1 'polypeptide(L)'
;MKNPRLVFEEACIFLLTYIAYVAAFLIFTYYCGASITLFYNNFLKKKQTISDSDVSYLNQTHGTDTSLIEGLGSVLDFFNAFIPSNILILIFLAVPYLLQFFLIYLMKRKKTNRNDRKVYISKALTSITSSISSLMFFITAILIIGVFYIGFVLKMWTSGLIGFFFFMGIAYIVITFLIFFMDKSIASIVKKTIY
;
A
#
# COMPACT_ATOMS: atom_id res chain seq x y z
N MET A 1 -23.81 -28.54 14.40
CA MET A 1 -22.57 -28.03 15.01
C MET A 1 -21.41 -28.27 14.04
N LYS A 2 -20.51 -27.29 13.82
CA LYS A 2 -19.32 -27.49 12.97
C LYS A 2 -18.37 -28.47 13.67
N ASN A 3 -17.79 -29.41 12.92
CA ASN A 3 -16.84 -30.38 13.46
C ASN A 3 -15.59 -29.64 13.99
N PRO A 4 -15.25 -29.73 15.29
CA PRO A 4 -14.16 -28.96 15.90
C PRO A 4 -12.81 -29.25 15.25
N ARG A 5 -12.60 -30.46 14.72
CA ARG A 5 -11.39 -30.82 13.98
C ARG A 5 -11.22 -30.00 12.69
N LEU A 6 -12.31 -29.77 11.97
CA LEU A 6 -12.28 -28.98 10.72
C LEU A 6 -12.05 -27.50 11.01
N VAL A 7 -12.59 -26.98 12.11
CA VAL A 7 -12.36 -25.59 12.55
C VAL A 7 -10.89 -25.38 12.94
N PHE A 8 -10.29 -26.36 13.64
CA PHE A 8 -8.87 -26.32 13.97
C PHE A 8 -7.98 -26.38 12.72
N GLU A 9 -8.29 -27.26 11.76
CA GLU A 9 -7.55 -27.35 10.50
C GLU A 9 -7.64 -26.03 9.69
N GLU A 10 -8.82 -25.41 9.63
CA GLU A 10 -9.00 -24.09 9.00
C GLU A 10 -8.14 -23.02 9.68
N ALA A 11 -8.14 -22.96 11.02
CA ALA A 11 -7.34 -22.00 11.79
C ALA A 11 -5.83 -22.19 11.61
N CYS A 12 -5.34 -23.43 11.61
CA CYS A 12 -3.93 -23.74 11.37
C CYS A 12 -3.49 -23.31 9.96
N ILE A 13 -4.28 -23.59 8.93
CA ILE A 13 -3.96 -23.19 7.56
C ILE A 13 -3.99 -21.67 7.42
N PHE A 14 -4.93 -20.99 8.09
CA PHE A 14 -5.00 -19.54 8.11
C PHE A 14 -3.73 -18.93 8.73
N LEU A 15 -3.34 -19.39 9.92
CA LEU A 15 -2.12 -18.95 10.60
C LEU A 15 -0.87 -19.19 9.75
N LEU A 16 -0.71 -20.40 9.21
CA LEU A 16 0.44 -20.75 8.36
C LEU A 16 0.52 -19.89 7.11
N THR A 17 -0.61 -19.56 6.49
CA THR A 17 -0.66 -18.68 5.31
C THR A 17 -0.18 -17.27 5.66
N TYR A 18 -0.60 -16.74 6.81
CA TYR A 18 -0.13 -15.44 7.30
C TYR A 18 1.36 -15.43 7.63
N ILE A 19 1.85 -16.45 8.37
CA ILE A 19 3.28 -16.57 8.70
C ILE A 19 4.12 -16.67 7.42
N ALA A 20 3.69 -17.49 6.45
CA ALA A 20 4.37 -17.63 5.17
C ALA A 20 4.39 -16.30 4.39
N TYR A 21 3.28 -15.56 4.39
CA TYR A 21 3.21 -14.25 3.74
C TYR A 21 4.16 -13.24 4.39
N VAL A 22 4.18 -13.16 5.72
CA VAL A 22 5.09 -12.29 6.48
C VAL A 22 6.54 -12.70 6.27
N ALA A 23 6.85 -13.99 6.30
CA ALA A 23 8.20 -14.48 6.03
C ALA A 23 8.65 -14.14 4.61
N ALA A 24 7.77 -14.32 3.61
CA ALA A 24 8.05 -13.93 2.23
C ALA A 24 8.28 -12.42 2.10
N PHE A 25 7.53 -11.60 2.84
CA PHE A 25 7.75 -10.15 2.90
C PHE A 25 9.12 -9.82 3.49
N LEU A 26 9.47 -10.40 4.64
CA LEU A 26 10.76 -10.16 5.30
C LEU A 26 11.93 -10.57 4.41
N ILE A 27 11.87 -11.75 3.79
CA ILE A 27 12.87 -12.22 2.83
C ILE A 27 12.96 -11.25 1.64
N PHE A 28 11.83 -10.87 1.06
CA PHE A 28 11.80 -9.91 -0.05
C PHE A 28 12.43 -8.58 0.34
N THR A 29 12.09 -8.02 1.50
CA THR A 29 12.69 -6.77 1.99
C THR A 29 14.18 -6.90 2.30
N TYR A 30 14.64 -8.06 2.79
CA TYR A 30 16.05 -8.31 3.06
C TYR A 30 16.88 -8.36 1.76
N TYR A 31 16.41 -9.11 0.75
CA TYR A 31 17.15 -9.27 -0.51
C TYR A 31 17.00 -8.08 -1.44
N CYS A 32 15.80 -7.51 -1.57
CA CYS A 32 15.58 -6.36 -2.45
C CYS A 32 15.93 -5.03 -1.77
N GLY A 33 15.98 -4.96 -0.44
CA GLY A 33 16.20 -3.72 0.31
C GLY A 33 17.48 -2.99 -0.06
N ALA A 34 18.59 -3.72 -0.24
CA ALA A 34 19.85 -3.14 -0.67
C ALA A 34 19.78 -2.57 -2.10
N SER A 35 19.15 -3.29 -3.03
CA SER A 35 18.94 -2.84 -4.41
C SER A 35 17.98 -1.64 -4.50
N ILE A 36 16.99 -1.58 -3.60
CA ILE A 36 16.06 -0.46 -3.42
C ILE A 36 16.80 0.78 -2.96
N THR A 37 17.60 0.67 -1.91
CA THR A 37 18.37 1.81 -1.36
C THR A 37 19.36 2.34 -2.39
N LEU A 38 19.99 1.46 -3.18
CA LEU A 38 20.85 1.84 -4.31
C LEU A 38 20.10 2.51 -5.45
N PHE A 39 18.92 2.00 -5.85
CA PHE A 39 18.09 2.62 -6.89
C PHE A 39 17.59 3.99 -6.46
N TYR A 40 17.08 4.12 -5.23
CA TYR A 40 16.57 5.37 -4.67
C TYR A 40 17.68 6.42 -4.51
N ASN A 41 18.86 6.02 -4.00
CA ASN A 41 20.01 6.92 -3.90
C ASN A 41 20.53 7.39 -5.27
N ASN A 42 20.49 6.52 -6.30
CA ASN A 42 20.86 6.91 -7.66
C ASN A 42 19.81 7.79 -8.35
N PHE A 43 18.52 7.60 -8.03
CA PHE A 43 17.43 8.41 -8.56
C PHE A 43 17.39 9.80 -7.91
N LEU A 44 17.54 9.87 -6.57
CA LEU A 44 17.61 11.14 -5.82
C LEU A 44 18.89 11.93 -6.08
N LYS A 45 20.04 11.28 -6.27
CA LYS A 45 21.26 12.00 -6.71
C LYS A 45 21.07 12.74 -8.04
N LYS A 46 20.09 12.37 -8.85
CA LYS A 46 19.74 13.04 -10.12
C LYS A 46 18.67 14.13 -10.00
N LYS A 47 17.97 14.24 -8.87
CA LYS A 47 16.96 15.27 -8.62
C LYS A 47 17.06 15.68 -7.16
N GLN A 48 17.75 16.80 -6.89
CA GLN A 48 17.53 17.55 -5.65
C GLN A 48 16.03 17.74 -5.48
N THR A 49 15.46 17.19 -4.41
CA THR A 49 14.02 17.15 -4.15
C THR A 49 13.43 18.55 -3.93
N ILE A 50 14.29 19.55 -3.70
CA ILE A 50 13.97 20.97 -3.62
C ILE A 50 15.10 21.70 -4.36
N SER A 51 14.78 22.46 -5.40
CA SER A 51 15.81 23.24 -6.10
C SER A 51 16.25 24.42 -5.23
N ASP A 52 17.48 24.90 -5.43
CA ASP A 52 17.97 26.10 -4.74
C ASP A 52 17.07 27.33 -5.00
N SER A 53 16.31 27.33 -6.11
CA SER A 53 15.29 28.35 -6.41
C SER A 53 14.05 28.26 -5.50
N ASP A 54 13.65 27.05 -5.10
CA ASP A 54 12.50 26.86 -4.19
C ASP A 54 12.86 27.20 -2.75
N VAL A 55 14.09 26.91 -2.31
CA VAL A 55 14.61 27.32 -0.99
C VAL A 55 14.74 28.85 -0.92
N SER A 56 15.26 29.48 -1.99
CA SER A 56 15.38 30.94 -2.05
C SER A 56 14.03 31.64 -2.16
N TYR A 57 13.05 31.08 -2.89
CA TYR A 57 11.68 31.57 -2.92
C TYR A 57 11.01 31.49 -1.54
N LEU A 58 11.14 30.37 -0.83
CA LEU A 58 10.59 30.20 0.51
C LEU A 58 11.21 31.18 1.51
N ASN A 59 12.53 31.36 1.47
CA ASN A 59 13.24 32.34 2.31
C ASN A 59 12.87 33.79 1.97
N GLN A 60 12.62 34.12 0.70
CA GLN A 60 12.17 35.46 0.28
C GLN A 60 10.71 35.75 0.63
N THR A 61 9.84 34.74 0.61
CA THR A 61 8.39 34.92 0.77
C THR A 61 7.94 34.88 2.23
N HIS A 62 8.63 34.10 3.08
CA HIS A 62 8.23 33.87 4.47
C HIS A 62 9.27 34.33 5.52
N GLY A 63 10.43 34.85 5.10
CA GLY A 63 11.51 35.26 6.00
C GLY A 63 12.20 34.07 6.68
N THR A 64 13.05 34.34 7.67
CA THR A 64 13.74 33.33 8.50
C THR A 64 12.83 32.67 9.55
N ASP A 65 11.51 32.63 9.33
CA ASP A 65 10.57 32.02 10.25
C ASP A 65 10.61 30.49 10.07
N THR A 66 11.49 29.83 10.83
CA THR A 66 11.75 28.40 10.75
C THR A 66 10.55 27.54 11.13
N SER A 67 9.56 28.10 11.82
CA SER A 67 8.35 27.40 12.27
C SER A 67 7.53 26.78 11.12
N LEU A 68 7.43 27.46 9.98
CA LEU A 68 6.74 26.96 8.79
C LEU A 68 7.54 25.88 8.06
N ILE A 69 8.87 26.03 8.02
CA ILE A 69 9.79 25.07 7.40
C ILE A 69 9.85 23.79 8.24
N GLU A 70 9.87 23.90 9.57
CA GLU A 70 9.79 22.78 10.51
C GLU A 70 8.44 22.06 10.42
N GLY A 71 7.34 22.81 10.28
CA GLY A 71 6.01 22.25 10.04
C GLY A 71 5.91 21.48 8.73
N LEU A 72 6.46 22.01 7.64
CA LEU A 72 6.53 21.33 6.35
C LEU A 72 7.41 20.07 6.42
N GLY A 73 8.58 20.16 7.06
CA GLY A 73 9.49 19.03 7.29
C GLY A 73 8.80 17.91 8.05
N SER A 74 8.10 18.25 9.15
CA SER A 74 7.35 17.28 9.95
C SER A 74 6.26 16.55 9.15
N VAL A 75 5.57 17.25 8.24
CA VAL A 75 4.53 16.65 7.38
C VAL A 75 5.15 15.77 6.30
N LEU A 76 6.26 16.19 5.70
CA LEU A 76 6.98 15.39 4.71
C LEU A 76 7.61 14.13 5.34
N ASP A 77 8.14 14.23 6.56
CA ASP A 77 8.65 13.10 7.32
C ASP A 77 7.54 12.13 7.72
N PHE A 78 6.38 12.65 8.12
CA PHE A 78 5.17 11.85 8.34
C PHE A 78 4.76 11.11 7.05
N PHE A 79 4.73 11.80 5.91
CA PHE A 79 4.44 11.14 4.63
C PHE A 79 5.46 10.07 4.27
N ASN A 80 6.76 10.33 4.45
CA ASN A 80 7.81 9.36 4.20
C ASN A 80 7.73 8.14 5.13
N ALA A 81 7.22 8.30 6.36
CA ALA A 81 7.06 7.20 7.31
C ALA A 81 5.88 6.27 6.97
N PHE A 82 4.78 6.81 6.45
CA PHE A 82 3.52 6.06 6.26
C PHE A 82 3.20 5.70 4.81
N ILE A 83 3.66 6.49 3.84
CA ILE A 83 3.49 6.16 2.43
C ILE A 83 4.62 5.20 2.07
N PRO A 84 4.34 3.96 1.64
CA PRO A 84 5.37 3.08 1.12
C PRO A 84 6.02 3.77 -0.09
N SER A 85 7.20 4.35 0.14
CA SER A 85 7.92 5.19 -0.82
C SER A 85 8.54 4.40 -1.97
N ASN A 86 8.30 3.09 -1.99
CA ASN A 86 8.98 2.15 -2.86
C ASN A 86 7.99 1.34 -3.71
N ILE A 87 8.13 1.49 -5.02
CA ILE A 87 7.41 0.74 -6.05
C ILE A 87 7.47 -0.77 -5.81
N LEU A 88 8.58 -1.29 -5.28
CA LEU A 88 8.72 -2.72 -4.96
C LEU A 88 7.80 -3.18 -3.83
N ILE A 89 7.48 -2.32 -2.86
CA ILE A 89 6.50 -2.63 -1.80
C ILE A 89 5.10 -2.70 -2.42
N LEU A 90 4.76 -1.76 -3.30
CA LEU A 90 3.48 -1.78 -4.02
C LEU A 90 3.34 -3.04 -4.91
N ILE A 91 4.41 -3.44 -5.59
CA ILE A 91 4.46 -4.70 -6.37
C ILE A 91 4.25 -5.91 -5.45
N PHE A 92 4.92 -5.94 -4.29
CA PHE A 92 4.75 -7.04 -3.33
C PHE A 92 3.32 -7.13 -2.81
N LEU A 93 2.67 -6.00 -2.53
CA LEU A 93 1.27 -5.93 -2.11
C LEU A 93 0.30 -6.42 -3.20
N ALA A 94 0.70 -6.40 -4.48
CA ALA A 94 -0.10 -6.95 -5.58
C ALA A 94 -0.01 -8.49 -5.70
N VAL A 95 1.03 -9.12 -5.15
CA VAL A 95 1.24 -10.59 -5.26
C VAL A 95 0.10 -11.42 -4.64
N PRO A 96 -0.44 -11.10 -3.45
CA PRO A 96 -1.60 -11.79 -2.89
C PRO A 96 -2.82 -11.79 -3.81
N TYR A 97 -3.07 -10.69 -4.52
CA TYR A 97 -4.17 -10.59 -5.47
C TYR A 97 -4.00 -11.55 -6.65
N LEU A 98 -2.78 -11.67 -7.19
CA LEU A 98 -2.46 -12.63 -8.26
C LEU A 98 -2.60 -14.08 -7.79
N LEU A 99 -2.07 -14.41 -6.62
CA LEU A 99 -2.20 -15.74 -6.01
C LEU A 99 -3.66 -16.11 -5.80
N GLN A 100 -4.46 -15.16 -5.32
CA GLN A 100 -5.88 -15.36 -5.09
C GLN A 100 -6.65 -15.56 -6.40
N PHE A 101 -6.36 -14.78 -7.45
CA PHE A 101 -6.93 -14.98 -8.78
C PHE A 101 -6.63 -16.37 -9.34
N PHE A 102 -5.37 -16.82 -9.21
CA PHE A 102 -4.95 -18.14 -9.66
C PHE A 102 -5.65 -19.28 -8.91
N LEU A 103 -5.78 -19.18 -7.58
CA LEU A 103 -6.49 -20.17 -6.77
C LEU A 103 -7.97 -20.26 -7.13
N ILE A 104 -8.63 -19.12 -7.32
CA ILE A 104 -10.03 -19.06 -7.75
C ILE A 104 -10.21 -19.72 -9.13
N TYR A 105 -9.30 -19.44 -10.06
CA TYR A 105 -9.33 -20.07 -11.39
C TYR A 105 -9.22 -21.60 -11.30
N LEU A 106 -8.29 -22.12 -10.49
CA LEU A 106 -8.15 -23.56 -10.26
C LEU A 106 -9.39 -24.19 -9.62
N MET A 107 -9.99 -23.50 -8.64
CA MET A 107 -11.19 -23.96 -7.94
C MET A 107 -12.44 -23.98 -8.82
N LYS A 108 -12.57 -23.07 -9.79
CA LYS A 108 -13.66 -23.13 -10.78
C LYS A 108 -13.55 -24.33 -11.71
N ARG A 109 -12.32 -24.75 -12.04
CA ARG A 109 -12.08 -25.81 -13.02
C ARG A 109 -12.23 -27.22 -12.45
N LYS A 110 -11.86 -27.43 -11.19
CA LYS A 110 -12.09 -28.68 -10.45
C LYS A 110 -13.19 -28.42 -9.43
N LYS A 111 -14.38 -29.03 -9.53
CA LYS A 111 -15.45 -28.93 -8.52
C LYS A 111 -14.86 -29.22 -7.13
N THR A 112 -14.49 -28.16 -6.40
CA THR A 112 -13.67 -28.25 -5.18
C THR A 112 -14.61 -28.34 -3.98
N ASN A 113 -14.36 -29.29 -3.08
CA ASN A 113 -15.18 -29.42 -1.86
C ASN A 113 -14.96 -28.20 -0.96
N ARG A 114 -16.02 -27.74 -0.28
CA ARG A 114 -16.00 -26.58 0.63
C ARG A 114 -15.00 -26.73 1.79
N ASN A 115 -14.65 -27.97 2.15
CA ASN A 115 -13.69 -28.29 3.21
C ASN A 115 -12.29 -28.64 2.67
N ASP A 116 -12.01 -28.39 1.38
CA ASP A 116 -10.68 -28.58 0.80
C ASP A 116 -9.71 -27.48 1.31
N ARG A 117 -8.46 -27.85 1.54
CA ARG A 117 -7.38 -26.95 1.98
C ARG A 117 -7.23 -25.74 1.07
N LYS A 118 -7.48 -25.90 -0.24
CA LYS A 118 -7.44 -24.79 -1.21
C LYS A 118 -8.46 -23.69 -0.90
N VAL A 119 -9.63 -24.09 -0.40
CA VAL A 119 -10.69 -23.16 0.02
C VAL A 119 -10.22 -22.37 1.26
N TYR A 120 -9.59 -23.04 2.23
CA TYR A 120 -9.08 -22.38 3.42
C TYR A 120 -7.94 -21.40 3.10
N ILE A 121 -7.01 -21.77 2.23
CA ILE A 121 -5.96 -20.86 1.73
C ILE A 121 -6.59 -19.66 0.99
N SER A 122 -7.61 -19.90 0.15
CA SER A 122 -8.32 -18.83 -0.56
C SER A 122 -9.00 -17.86 0.40
N LYS A 123 -9.61 -18.34 1.49
CA LYS A 123 -10.17 -17.47 2.54
C LYS A 123 -9.10 -16.65 3.26
N ALA A 124 -7.96 -17.26 3.60
CA ALA A 124 -6.84 -16.56 4.21
C ALA A 124 -6.30 -15.45 3.30
N LEU A 125 -6.13 -15.73 2.00
CA LEU A 125 -5.75 -14.72 1.02
C LEU A 125 -6.79 -13.62 0.87
N THR A 126 -8.09 -13.93 0.93
CA THR A 126 -9.17 -12.92 0.94
C THR A 126 -9.03 -11.97 2.11
N SER A 127 -8.68 -12.49 3.28
CA SER A 127 -8.44 -11.67 4.47
C SER A 127 -7.23 -10.75 4.27
N ILE A 128 -6.12 -11.29 3.73
CA ILE A 128 -4.90 -10.52 3.43
C ILE A 128 -5.19 -9.42 2.40
N THR A 129 -5.86 -9.73 1.29
CA THR A 129 -6.18 -8.74 0.25
C THR A 129 -7.11 -7.65 0.79
N SER A 130 -8.12 -8.00 1.58
CA SER A 130 -8.99 -7.02 2.23
C SER A 130 -8.24 -6.09 3.22
N SER A 131 -7.26 -6.61 3.96
CA SER A 131 -6.36 -5.79 4.79
C SER A 131 -5.54 -4.82 3.94
N ILE A 132 -5.00 -5.26 2.80
CA ILE A 132 -4.23 -4.42 1.88
C ILE A 132 -5.12 -3.31 1.28
N SER A 133 -6.36 -3.65 0.90
CA SER A 133 -7.35 -2.68 0.42
C SER A 133 -7.59 -1.57 1.46
N SER A 134 -7.81 -1.97 2.72
CA SER A 134 -7.99 -1.03 3.84
C SER A 134 -6.76 -0.15 4.08
N LEU A 135 -5.55 -0.71 3.98
CA LEU A 135 -4.29 0.04 4.11
C LEU A 135 -4.15 1.11 3.00
N MET A 136 -4.52 0.77 1.77
CA MET A 136 -4.44 1.71 0.64
C MET A 136 -5.43 2.86 0.76
N PHE A 137 -6.64 2.60 1.28
CA PHE A 137 -7.58 3.67 1.65
C PHE A 137 -7.02 4.57 2.74
N PHE A 138 -6.39 4.00 3.77
CA PHE A 138 -5.76 4.77 4.86
C PHE A 138 -4.63 5.67 4.35
N ILE A 139 -3.72 5.13 3.53
CA ILE A 139 -2.62 5.90 2.91
C ILE A 139 -3.19 7.05 2.07
N THR A 140 -4.19 6.77 1.24
CA THR A 140 -4.83 7.78 0.38
C THR A 140 -5.49 8.87 1.21
N ALA A 141 -6.18 8.50 2.30
CA ALA A 141 -6.80 9.47 3.21
C ALA A 141 -5.76 10.37 3.89
N ILE A 142 -4.66 9.80 4.38
CA ILE A 142 -3.54 10.58 4.93
C ILE A 142 -2.98 11.56 3.90
N LEU A 143 -2.77 11.10 2.67
CA LEU A 143 -2.26 11.93 1.57
C LEU A 143 -3.17 13.14 1.33
N ILE A 144 -4.49 12.93 1.26
CA ILE A 144 -5.47 14.01 1.12
C ILE A 144 -5.42 14.96 2.33
N ILE A 145 -5.38 14.43 3.56
CA ILE A 145 -5.35 15.26 4.78
C ILE A 145 -4.10 16.15 4.81
N GLY A 146 -2.91 15.62 4.53
CA GLY A 146 -1.70 16.45 4.56
C GLY A 146 -1.63 17.45 3.41
N VAL A 147 -2.25 17.17 2.26
CA VAL A 147 -2.45 18.20 1.20
C VAL A 147 -3.31 19.34 1.72
N PHE A 148 -4.43 19.03 2.37
CA PHE A 148 -5.29 20.03 2.99
C PHE A 148 -4.53 20.83 4.06
N TYR A 149 -3.73 20.17 4.88
CA TYR A 149 -2.94 20.82 5.92
C TYR A 149 -1.90 21.80 5.35
N ILE A 150 -1.10 21.38 4.36
CA ILE A 150 -0.08 22.23 3.74
C ILE A 150 -0.70 23.41 3.01
N GLY A 151 -1.76 23.16 2.24
CA GLY A 151 -2.43 24.21 1.47
C GLY A 151 -3.19 25.20 2.35
N PHE A 152 -4.06 24.73 3.24
CA PHE A 152 -4.99 25.61 3.95
C PHE A 152 -4.48 26.08 5.31
N VAL A 153 -3.72 25.25 6.04
CA VAL A 153 -3.22 25.60 7.37
C VAL A 153 -1.89 26.32 7.28
N LEU A 154 -0.92 25.72 6.58
CA LEU A 154 0.41 26.33 6.41
C LEU A 154 0.45 27.42 5.33
N LYS A 155 -0.58 27.52 4.48
CA LYS A 155 -0.68 28.46 3.35
C LYS A 155 0.49 28.37 2.36
N MET A 156 1.17 27.22 2.30
CA MET A 156 2.33 26.99 1.46
C MET A 156 1.91 26.43 0.10
N TRP A 157 1.29 27.26 -0.72
CA TRP A 157 0.94 26.93 -2.10
C TRP A 157 2.10 27.24 -3.04
N THR A 158 3.17 26.46 -3.00
CA THR A 158 4.21 26.52 -4.04
C THR A 158 3.86 25.56 -5.19
N SER A 159 4.09 26.00 -6.42
CA SER A 159 3.75 25.24 -7.64
C SER A 159 4.40 23.84 -7.67
N GLY A 160 5.61 23.71 -7.11
CA GLY A 160 6.31 22.42 -6.95
C GLY A 160 5.63 21.46 -5.97
N LEU A 161 5.22 21.93 -4.78
CA LEU A 161 4.50 21.11 -3.80
C LEU A 161 3.13 20.70 -4.34
N ILE A 162 2.40 21.62 -4.97
CA ILE A 162 1.10 21.35 -5.58
C ILE A 162 1.22 20.26 -6.65
N GLY A 163 2.20 20.37 -7.56
CA GLY A 163 2.44 19.38 -8.60
C GLY A 163 2.76 18.00 -8.04
N PHE A 164 3.65 17.92 -7.04
CA PHE A 164 4.01 16.66 -6.38
C PHE A 164 2.80 16.00 -5.70
N PHE A 165 2.05 16.75 -4.91
CA PHE A 165 0.87 16.24 -4.21
C PHE A 165 -0.26 15.84 -5.16
N PHE A 166 -0.44 16.58 -6.25
CA PHE A 166 -1.46 16.25 -7.25
C PHE A 166 -1.10 14.95 -7.98
N PHE A 167 0.16 14.78 -8.40
CA PHE A 167 0.61 13.55 -9.05
C PHE A 167 0.57 12.34 -8.10
N MET A 168 1.08 12.48 -6.87
CA MET A 168 1.06 11.39 -5.89
C MET A 168 -0.35 11.06 -5.43
N GLY A 169 -1.18 12.08 -5.18
CA GLY A 169 -2.58 11.91 -4.81
C GLY A 169 -3.38 11.19 -5.88
N ILE A 170 -3.29 11.63 -7.15
CA ILE A 170 -3.96 10.95 -8.26
C ILE A 170 -3.45 9.51 -8.40
N ALA A 171 -2.14 9.28 -8.34
CA ALA A 171 -1.58 7.94 -8.45
C ALA A 171 -2.12 7.01 -7.36
N TYR A 172 -2.11 7.44 -6.09
CA TYR A 172 -2.63 6.65 -4.96
C TYR A 172 -4.14 6.47 -5.03
N ILE A 173 -4.91 7.48 -5.47
CA ILE A 173 -6.35 7.36 -5.71
C ILE A 173 -6.62 6.30 -6.77
N VAL A 174 -5.95 6.38 -7.92
CA VAL A 174 -6.12 5.41 -9.03
C VAL A 174 -5.77 3.99 -8.58
N ILE A 175 -4.64 3.82 -7.90
CA ILE A 175 -4.21 2.51 -7.37
C ILE A 175 -5.24 1.99 -6.35
N THR A 176 -5.72 2.85 -5.45
CA THR A 176 -6.73 2.47 -4.44
C THR A 176 -8.04 2.06 -5.09
N PHE A 177 -8.50 2.79 -6.11
CA PHE A 177 -9.69 2.40 -6.88
C PHE A 177 -9.50 1.07 -7.59
N LEU A 178 -8.35 0.85 -8.24
CA LEU A 178 -8.04 -0.44 -8.88
C LEU A 178 -8.08 -1.59 -7.86
N ILE A 179 -7.44 -1.41 -6.71
CA ILE A 179 -7.41 -2.37 -5.62
C ILE A 179 -8.82 -2.64 -5.09
N PHE A 180 -9.63 -1.60 -4.89
CA PHE A 180 -11.02 -1.73 -4.47
C PHE A 180 -11.87 -2.54 -5.46
N PHE A 181 -11.74 -2.27 -6.77
CA PHE A 181 -12.44 -3.04 -7.80
C PHE A 181 -11.98 -4.50 -7.84
N MET A 182 -10.68 -4.75 -7.66
CA MET A 182 -10.14 -6.10 -7.59
C MET A 182 -10.69 -6.85 -6.37
N ASP A 183 -10.64 -6.24 -5.18
CA ASP A 183 -11.14 -6.81 -3.93
C ASP A 183 -12.64 -7.14 -4.03
N LYS A 184 -13.45 -6.19 -4.54
CA LYS A 184 -14.89 -6.39 -4.75
C LYS A 184 -15.19 -7.53 -5.76
N SER A 185 -14.43 -7.59 -6.85
CA SER A 185 -14.59 -8.61 -7.88
C SER A 185 -14.22 -10.00 -7.35
N ILE A 186 -13.10 -10.08 -6.63
CA ILE A 186 -12.62 -11.30 -5.98
C ILE A 186 -13.63 -11.78 -4.94
N ALA A 187 -14.08 -10.91 -4.04
CA ALA A 187 -15.07 -11.23 -3.02
C ALA A 187 -16.38 -11.76 -3.63
N SER A 188 -16.86 -11.15 -4.73
CA SER A 188 -18.05 -11.64 -5.44
C SER A 188 -17.83 -13.03 -6.04
N ILE A 189 -16.65 -13.34 -6.58
CA ILE A 189 -16.36 -14.63 -7.20
C ILE A 189 -16.19 -15.71 -6.13
N VAL A 190 -15.46 -15.42 -5.06
CA VAL A 190 -15.29 -16.30 -3.88
C VAL A 190 -16.65 -16.68 -3.33
N LYS A 191 -17.55 -15.70 -3.15
CA LYS A 191 -18.92 -15.95 -2.68
C LYS A 191 -19.67 -16.92 -3.60
N LYS A 192 -19.63 -16.72 -4.92
CA LYS A 192 -20.32 -17.59 -5.90
C LYS A 192 -19.71 -18.99 -6.06
N THR A 193 -18.42 -19.17 -5.75
CA THR A 193 -17.69 -20.42 -6.00
C THR A 193 -17.65 -21.33 -4.77
N ILE A 194 -17.75 -20.75 -3.57
CA ILE A 194 -17.55 -21.46 -2.29
C ILE A 194 -18.85 -21.59 -1.47
N TYR A 195 -19.81 -20.69 -1.70
CA TYR A 195 -21.13 -20.69 -1.06
C TYR A 195 -22.22 -20.96 -2.09
#